data_AF-A0A7Y5BNS9-F1
#
_entry.id   AF-A0A7Y5BNS9-F1
#
_cell.length_a   1.000
_cell.length_b   1.000
_cell.length_c   1.000
_cell.angle_alpha   90.00
_cell.angle_beta   90.00
_cell.angle_gamma   90.00
#
_symmetry.space_group_name_H-M   'P 1'
#
loop_
_entity.id
_entity.type
_entity.pdbx_description
1 polymer ?
#
loop_
_entity_poly.entity_id
_entity_poly.type
_entity_poly.pdbx_seq_one_letter_code
_entity_poly.pdbx_strand_id
1 'polypeptide(L)'
;MDLIDQFLDSPVFRRFAVIFGFIGGLLRVVPLYFPNLNLIPLANLLFGITGFYFSAIILRSLIYRIGNLNEIDYKYQAKRYGMGYDKFEVQCIIDQDGSAKVIRDVTIEAYAQLSKLDTFIRIPESDPEGKLRSIKIGHIESKDKKYQLSLKTIENKPGSTFAEIIFFPPLKSGETLQYTLYDFYLEKGLFGIDLNPDEISRRKDSTDYFGWHINRPTRKFTLQIYFPPERIPQQFHPYVRYAKAAGNPSDQIPSEEEKKLKTPTLSRVGDRYVLTLQIDYPLSGLIYMLEWNPVSKKI
;
A
#
# COMPACT_ATOMS: atom_id res chain seq x y z
N MET A 1 8.01 -19.07 -7.54
CA MET A 1 6.87 -19.97 -7.75
C MET A 1 6.80 -20.83 -6.50
N ASP A 2 5.70 -20.75 -5.75
CA ASP A 2 5.58 -21.40 -4.45
C ASP A 2 5.57 -22.94 -4.63
N LEU A 3 6.02 -23.70 -3.63
CA LEU A 3 6.01 -25.16 -3.63
C LEU A 3 4.59 -25.71 -3.87
N ILE A 4 3.58 -24.99 -3.37
CA ILE A 4 2.16 -25.29 -3.56
C ILE A 4 1.75 -25.13 -5.03
N ASP A 5 2.25 -24.10 -5.72
CA ASP A 5 1.95 -23.90 -7.15
C ASP A 5 2.54 -25.01 -8.01
N GLN A 6 3.78 -25.40 -7.74
CA GLN A 6 4.44 -26.51 -8.44
C GLN A 6 3.71 -27.84 -8.22
N PHE A 7 3.19 -28.06 -7.00
CA PHE A 7 2.41 -29.25 -6.66
C PHE A 7 1.06 -29.28 -7.40
N LEU A 8 0.31 -28.18 -7.39
CA LEU A 8 -1.02 -28.09 -8.00
C LEU A 8 -0.99 -28.09 -9.54
N ASP A 9 0.10 -27.58 -10.15
CA ASP A 9 0.29 -27.61 -11.61
C ASP A 9 0.88 -28.94 -12.12
N SER A 10 1.26 -29.83 -11.22
CA SER A 10 1.88 -31.09 -11.61
C SER A 10 0.90 -32.00 -12.35
N PRO A 11 1.21 -32.39 -13.61
CA PRO A 11 0.39 -33.33 -14.36
C PRO A 11 0.33 -34.71 -13.69
N VAL A 12 1.34 -35.04 -12.87
CA VAL A 12 1.41 -36.28 -12.11
C VAL A 12 0.37 -36.28 -10.99
N PHE A 13 0.30 -35.22 -10.18
CA PHE A 13 -0.68 -35.11 -9.09
C PHE A 13 -2.12 -35.04 -9.61
N ARG A 14 -2.34 -34.35 -10.73
CA ARG A 14 -3.64 -34.34 -11.41
C ARG A 14 -4.10 -35.75 -11.79
N ARG A 15 -3.19 -36.57 -12.35
CA ARG A 15 -3.48 -37.98 -12.69
C ARG A 15 -3.78 -38.79 -11.45
N PHE A 16 -3.00 -38.65 -10.38
CA PHE A 16 -3.26 -39.34 -9.12
C PHE A 16 -4.61 -38.98 -8.51
N ALA A 17 -5.00 -37.71 -8.49
CA ALA A 17 -6.32 -37.29 -7.99
C ALA A 17 -7.47 -37.93 -8.78
N VAL A 18 -7.36 -37.98 -10.11
CA VAL A 18 -8.35 -38.65 -10.97
C VAL A 18 -8.41 -40.15 -10.69
N ILE A 19 -7.25 -40.80 -10.59
CA ILE A 19 -7.14 -42.24 -10.29
C ILE A 19 -7.72 -42.55 -8.91
N PHE A 20 -7.40 -41.77 -7.88
CA PHE A 20 -7.92 -41.94 -6.53
C PHE A 20 -9.43 -41.71 -6.46
N GLY A 21 -9.96 -40.72 -7.17
CA GLY A 21 -11.41 -40.53 -7.29
C GLY A 21 -12.11 -41.74 -7.92
N PHE A 22 -11.52 -42.30 -8.99
CA PHE A 22 -12.04 -43.48 -9.67
C PHE A 22 -11.99 -44.74 -8.79
N ILE A 23 -10.84 -45.01 -8.15
CA ILE A 23 -10.66 -46.13 -7.23
C ILE A 23 -11.60 -45.98 -6.03
N GLY A 24 -11.71 -44.78 -5.45
CA GLY A 24 -12.65 -44.50 -4.36
C GLY A 24 -14.10 -44.81 -4.75
N GLY A 25 -14.50 -44.46 -5.98
CA GLY A 25 -15.81 -44.81 -6.53
C GLY A 25 -16.03 -46.31 -6.64
N LEU A 26 -15.07 -47.04 -7.21
CA LEU A 26 -15.14 -48.50 -7.31
C LEU A 26 -15.22 -49.16 -5.92
N LEU A 27 -14.43 -48.70 -4.95
CA LEU A 27 -14.42 -49.25 -3.59
C LEU A 27 -15.74 -49.05 -2.85
N ARG A 28 -16.60 -48.11 -3.27
CA ARG A 28 -17.98 -48.00 -2.75
C ARG A 28 -18.95 -49.00 -3.36
N VAL A 29 -18.65 -49.52 -4.54
CA VAL A 29 -19.49 -50.51 -5.24
C VAL A 29 -19.13 -51.93 -4.80
N VAL A 30 -17.87 -52.21 -4.46
CA VAL A 30 -17.41 -53.54 -4.03
C VAL A 30 -18.23 -54.16 -2.88
N PRO A 31 -18.62 -53.42 -1.81
CA PRO A 31 -19.43 -53.98 -0.73
C PRO A 31 -20.81 -54.50 -1.17
N LEU A 32 -21.35 -54.04 -2.31
CA LEU A 32 -22.62 -54.55 -2.86
C LEU A 32 -22.51 -56.00 -3.34
N TYR A 33 -21.31 -56.41 -3.76
CA TYR A 33 -21.03 -57.77 -4.24
C TYR A 33 -20.29 -58.60 -3.18
N PHE A 34 -19.61 -57.95 -2.24
CA PHE A 34 -18.81 -58.58 -1.19
C PHE A 34 -19.04 -57.90 0.18
N PRO A 35 -20.16 -58.19 0.86
CA PRO A 35 -20.59 -57.44 2.05
C PRO A 35 -19.65 -57.60 3.27
N ASN A 36 -18.80 -58.63 3.28
CA ASN A 36 -17.85 -58.86 4.37
C ASN A 36 -16.57 -58.01 4.25
N LEU A 37 -16.36 -57.29 3.15
CA LEU A 37 -15.20 -56.40 2.95
C LEU A 37 -15.55 -54.96 3.34
N ASN A 38 -15.03 -54.50 4.49
CA ASN A 38 -15.21 -53.11 4.92
C ASN A 38 -14.18 -52.16 4.27
N LEU A 39 -14.45 -51.76 3.01
CA LEU A 39 -13.59 -50.86 2.22
C LEU A 39 -14.03 -49.39 2.28
N ILE A 40 -15.09 -49.09 3.03
CA ILE A 40 -15.68 -47.75 3.14
C ILE A 40 -14.69 -46.71 3.69
N PRO A 41 -13.88 -47.00 4.74
CA PRO A 41 -12.91 -46.03 5.25
C PRO A 41 -11.86 -45.63 4.21
N LEU A 42 -11.36 -46.60 3.43
CA LEU A 42 -10.38 -46.35 2.38
C LEU A 42 -10.98 -45.54 1.22
N ALA A 43 -12.21 -45.88 0.81
CA ALA A 43 -12.93 -45.10 -0.18
C ALA A 43 -13.11 -43.64 0.26
N ASN A 44 -13.49 -43.42 1.53
CA ASN A 44 -13.65 -42.08 2.09
C ASN A 44 -12.33 -41.31 2.15
N LEU A 45 -11.21 -41.96 2.48
CA LEU A 45 -9.88 -41.34 2.43
C LEU A 45 -9.51 -40.89 1.01
N LEU A 46 -9.70 -41.75 0.01
CA LEU A 46 -9.40 -41.44 -1.39
C LEU A 46 -10.27 -40.30 -1.93
N PHE A 47 -11.56 -40.29 -1.58
CA PHE A 47 -12.45 -39.18 -1.89
C PHE A 47 -12.05 -37.89 -1.16
N GLY A 48 -11.62 -37.97 0.10
CA GLY A 48 -11.11 -36.84 0.86
C GLY A 48 -9.90 -36.20 0.20
N ILE A 49 -8.90 -37.00 -0.20
CA ILE A 49 -7.69 -36.52 -0.91
C ILE A 49 -8.07 -35.88 -2.24
N THR A 50 -8.93 -36.54 -3.02
CA THR A 50 -9.38 -36.04 -4.32
C THR A 50 -10.17 -34.74 -4.19
N GLY A 51 -11.12 -34.69 -3.25
CA GLY A 51 -11.92 -33.51 -2.96
C GLY A 51 -11.09 -32.33 -2.47
N PHE A 52 -10.09 -32.58 -1.62
CA PHE A 52 -9.15 -31.54 -1.18
C PHE A 52 -8.35 -30.97 -2.36
N TYR A 53 -7.80 -31.83 -3.22
CA TYR A 53 -7.05 -31.41 -4.40
C TYR A 53 -7.87 -30.51 -5.34
N PHE A 54 -9.09 -30.92 -5.70
CA PHE A 54 -9.95 -30.11 -6.57
C PHE A 54 -10.43 -28.82 -5.90
N SER A 55 -10.72 -28.85 -4.60
CA SER A 55 -11.06 -27.64 -3.84
C SER A 55 -9.91 -26.64 -3.84
N ALA A 56 -8.67 -27.11 -3.66
CA ALA A 56 -7.47 -26.27 -3.74
C ALA A 56 -7.27 -25.66 -5.15
N ILE A 57 -7.54 -26.42 -6.23
CA ILE A 57 -7.52 -25.88 -7.61
C ILE A 57 -8.56 -24.78 -7.80
N ILE A 58 -9.80 -25.00 -7.37
CA ILE A 58 -10.89 -24.02 -7.51
C ILE A 58 -10.55 -22.75 -6.73
N LEU A 59 -10.10 -22.90 -5.48
CA LEU A 59 -9.69 -21.77 -4.64
C LEU A 59 -8.55 -20.97 -5.29
N ARG A 60 -7.52 -21.66 -5.81
CA ARG A 60 -6.43 -21.03 -6.56
C ARG A 60 -6.93 -20.27 -7.79
N SER A 61 -7.83 -20.88 -8.58
CA SER A 61 -8.41 -20.23 -9.76
C SER A 61 -9.21 -18.98 -9.38
N LEU A 62 -9.91 -18.99 -8.26
CA LEU A 62 -10.63 -17.82 -7.74
C LEU A 62 -9.65 -16.71 -7.34
N ILE A 63 -8.59 -17.04 -6.59
CA ILE A 63 -7.54 -16.10 -6.19
C ILE A 63 -6.87 -15.46 -7.42
N TYR A 64 -6.48 -16.28 -8.39
CA TYR A 64 -5.88 -15.81 -9.65
C TYR A 64 -6.82 -14.89 -10.42
N ARG A 65 -8.12 -15.24 -10.48
CA ARG A 65 -9.13 -14.42 -11.15
C ARG A 65 -9.28 -13.06 -10.48
N ILE A 66 -9.30 -12.99 -9.14
CA ILE A 66 -9.38 -11.72 -8.40
C ILE A 66 -8.14 -10.88 -8.64
N GLY A 67 -6.93 -11.46 -8.54
CA GLY A 67 -5.69 -10.73 -8.82
C GLY A 67 -5.63 -10.19 -10.25
N ASN A 68 -6.10 -10.98 -11.22
CA ASN A 68 -6.15 -10.56 -12.62
C ASN A 68 -7.20 -9.45 -12.85
N LEU A 69 -8.33 -9.45 -12.13
CA LEU A 69 -9.32 -8.37 -12.22
C LEU A 69 -8.74 -7.03 -11.77
N ASN A 70 -7.99 -7.00 -10.66
CA ASN A 70 -7.35 -5.77 -10.18
C ASN A 70 -6.31 -5.24 -11.17
N GLU A 71 -5.51 -6.12 -11.78
CA GLU A 71 -4.54 -5.73 -12.80
C GLU A 71 -5.23 -5.23 -14.09
N ILE A 72 -6.35 -5.83 -14.49
CA ILE A 72 -7.15 -5.37 -15.63
C ILE A 72 -7.72 -3.97 -15.35
N ASP A 73 -8.31 -3.74 -14.18
CA ASP A 73 -8.85 -2.43 -13.81
C ASP A 73 -7.73 -1.38 -13.71
N TYR A 74 -6.61 -1.71 -13.08
CA TYR A 74 -5.42 -0.85 -13.05
C TYR A 74 -5.01 -0.42 -14.46
N LYS A 75 -4.82 -1.36 -15.39
CA LYS A 75 -4.41 -1.05 -16.78
C LYS A 75 -5.46 -0.22 -17.50
N TYR A 76 -6.74 -0.49 -17.28
CA TYR A 76 -7.83 0.29 -17.87
C TYR A 76 -7.81 1.74 -17.39
N GLN A 77 -7.72 1.96 -16.07
CA GLN A 77 -7.66 3.30 -15.49
C GLN A 77 -6.37 4.03 -15.88
N ALA A 78 -5.22 3.34 -15.84
CA ALA A 78 -3.92 3.92 -16.19
C ALA A 78 -3.88 4.36 -17.67
N LYS A 79 -4.45 3.55 -18.58
CA LYS A 79 -4.62 3.94 -19.99
C LYS A 79 -5.49 5.19 -20.15
N ARG A 80 -6.61 5.26 -19.41
CA ARG A 80 -7.50 6.43 -19.43
C ARG A 80 -6.85 7.70 -18.89
N TYR A 81 -6.02 7.57 -17.86
CA TYR A 81 -5.22 8.67 -17.29
C TYR A 81 -3.98 9.01 -18.14
N GLY A 82 -3.56 8.13 -19.04
CA GLY A 82 -2.30 8.24 -19.79
C GLY A 82 -1.07 7.78 -19.00
N MET A 83 -1.22 7.39 -17.74
CA MET A 83 -0.16 6.85 -16.89
C MET A 83 -0.71 6.09 -15.68
N GLY A 84 0.16 5.30 -15.06
CA GLY A 84 -0.08 4.73 -13.72
C GLY A 84 1.20 4.67 -12.90
N TYR A 85 1.06 4.49 -11.60
CA TYR A 85 2.18 4.15 -10.72
C TYR A 85 2.28 2.64 -10.61
N ASP A 86 3.42 2.06 -10.99
CA ASP A 86 3.72 0.67 -10.68
C ASP A 86 4.05 0.52 -9.19
N LYS A 87 4.89 1.43 -8.69
CA LYS A 87 5.26 1.54 -7.28
C LYS A 87 5.17 3.00 -6.85
N PHE A 88 4.51 3.24 -5.73
CA PHE A 88 4.49 4.54 -5.07
C PHE A 88 4.78 4.38 -3.57
N GLU A 89 5.98 4.75 -3.17
CA GLU A 89 6.42 4.68 -1.78
C GLU A 89 6.62 6.08 -1.22
N VAL A 90 6.06 6.34 -0.04
CA VAL A 90 6.13 7.60 0.67
C VAL A 90 6.69 7.34 2.07
N GLN A 91 7.79 8.00 2.38
CA GLN A 91 8.48 7.91 3.66
C GLN A 91 8.37 9.26 4.38
N CYS A 92 7.79 9.28 5.57
CA CYS A 92 7.82 10.43 6.47
C CYS A 92 8.84 10.15 7.58
N ILE A 93 9.91 10.94 7.62
CA ILE A 93 10.99 10.80 8.59
C ILE A 93 10.86 11.90 9.63
N ILE A 94 10.42 11.53 10.83
CA ILE A 94 10.21 12.45 11.95
C ILE A 94 11.51 12.63 12.73
N ASP A 95 11.85 13.87 13.05
CA ASP A 95 13.03 14.24 13.83
C ASP A 95 12.70 14.42 15.33
N GLN A 96 13.72 14.55 16.17
CA GLN A 96 13.55 14.66 17.63
C GLN A 96 12.75 15.89 18.07
N ASP A 97 12.71 16.95 17.26
CA ASP A 97 11.96 18.17 17.53
C ASP A 97 10.56 18.18 16.89
N GLY A 98 10.09 17.02 16.40
CA GLY A 98 8.79 16.88 15.75
C GLY A 98 8.70 17.48 14.35
N SER A 99 9.81 18.00 13.79
CA SER A 99 9.89 18.29 12.36
C SER A 99 9.94 16.99 11.55
N ALA A 100 9.72 17.09 10.24
CA ALA A 100 9.85 15.91 9.37
C ALA A 100 10.31 16.23 7.95
N LYS A 101 10.78 15.17 7.28
CA LYS A 101 11.14 15.14 5.87
C LYS A 101 10.30 14.09 5.16
N VAL A 102 9.84 14.39 3.95
CA VAL A 102 9.06 13.43 3.15
C VAL A 102 9.85 13.04 1.92
N ILE A 103 10.04 11.74 1.72
CA ILE A 103 10.74 11.18 0.56
C ILE A 103 9.76 10.31 -0.20
N ARG A 104 9.74 10.46 -1.53
CA ARG A 104 8.85 9.73 -2.41
C ARG A 104 9.63 8.98 -3.46
N ASP A 105 9.54 7.66 -3.41
CA ASP A 105 10.11 6.78 -4.43
C ASP A 105 9.00 6.31 -5.36
N VAL A 106 9.09 6.70 -6.63
CA VAL A 106 8.01 6.49 -7.60
C VAL A 106 8.53 5.76 -8.83
N THR A 107 7.81 4.71 -9.23
CA THR A 107 7.94 4.07 -10.55
C THR A 107 6.69 4.37 -11.35
N ILE A 108 6.84 5.13 -12.44
CA ILE A 108 5.74 5.45 -13.36
C ILE A 108 5.77 4.54 -14.58
N GLU A 109 4.60 4.17 -15.08
CA GLU A 109 4.38 3.50 -16.35
C GLU A 109 3.56 4.44 -17.25
N ALA A 110 4.11 4.82 -18.39
CA ALA A 110 3.45 5.71 -19.34
C ALA A 110 2.57 4.93 -20.31
N TYR A 111 1.33 5.36 -20.46
CA TYR A 111 0.40 4.86 -21.48
C TYR A 111 0.14 5.89 -22.59
N ALA A 112 0.55 7.14 -22.36
CA ALA A 112 0.59 8.23 -23.32
C ALA A 112 1.95 8.95 -23.23
N GLN A 113 2.21 9.91 -24.11
CA GLN A 113 3.40 10.74 -23.99
C GLN A 113 3.28 11.71 -22.79
N LEU A 114 4.23 11.69 -21.87
CA LEU A 114 4.25 12.54 -20.68
C LEU A 114 5.47 13.44 -20.70
N SER A 115 5.25 14.76 -20.69
CA SER A 115 6.30 15.76 -20.53
C SER A 115 6.35 16.37 -19.14
N LYS A 116 5.27 16.21 -18.36
CA LYS A 116 5.15 16.76 -17.01
C LYS A 116 4.19 15.96 -16.12
N LEU A 117 4.34 16.13 -14.81
CA LEU A 117 3.50 15.52 -13.79
C LEU A 117 3.27 16.50 -12.64
N ASP A 118 2.03 16.74 -12.25
CA ASP A 118 1.73 17.53 -11.07
C ASP A 118 1.93 16.73 -9.77
N THR A 119 2.41 17.45 -8.76
CA THR A 119 2.56 17.01 -7.39
C THR A 119 2.11 18.10 -6.43
N PHE A 120 1.53 17.69 -5.30
CA PHE A 120 1.17 18.62 -4.24
C PHE A 120 1.43 17.99 -2.87
N ILE A 121 1.64 18.84 -1.88
CA ILE A 121 1.73 18.48 -0.46
C ILE A 121 0.95 19.52 0.33
N ARG A 122 0.29 19.08 1.40
CA ARG A 122 -0.55 19.93 2.23
C ARG A 122 -0.37 19.58 3.71
N ILE A 123 -0.27 20.61 4.55
CA ILE A 123 -0.39 20.55 6.00
C ILE A 123 -1.63 21.39 6.36
N PRO A 124 -2.79 20.77 6.64
CA PRO A 124 -3.99 21.50 6.98
C PRO A 124 -3.94 22.14 8.38
N GLU A 125 -3.02 21.72 9.25
CA GLU A 125 -2.86 22.22 10.61
C GLU A 125 -2.07 23.54 10.67
N SER A 126 -2.55 24.45 11.52
CA SER A 126 -1.78 25.61 11.95
C SER A 126 -0.72 25.23 12.99
N ASP A 127 0.26 26.11 13.19
CA ASP A 127 1.16 26.07 14.34
C ASP A 127 0.43 26.44 15.65
N PRO A 128 1.09 26.33 16.82
CA PRO A 128 0.49 26.70 18.11
C PRO A 128 0.04 28.17 18.21
N GLU A 129 0.57 29.07 17.38
CA GLU A 129 0.18 30.48 17.29
C GLU A 129 -0.97 30.71 16.29
N GLY A 130 -1.49 29.65 15.67
CA GLY A 130 -2.57 29.71 14.68
C GLY A 130 -2.10 30.05 13.26
N LYS A 131 -0.80 30.20 13.01
CA LYS A 131 -0.25 30.51 11.68
C LYS A 131 -0.16 29.25 10.83
N LEU A 132 -0.42 29.40 9.54
CA LEU A 132 -0.26 28.31 8.58
C LEU A 132 1.23 28.05 8.33
N ARG A 133 1.60 26.77 8.36
CA ARG A 133 2.99 26.32 8.22
C ARG A 133 3.49 26.45 6.80
N SER A 134 4.77 26.79 6.61
CA SER A 134 5.38 26.80 5.28
C SER A 134 5.83 25.40 4.85
N ILE A 135 5.76 25.11 3.55
CA ILE A 135 6.25 23.86 2.99
C ILE A 135 7.27 24.19 1.90
N LYS A 136 8.38 23.43 1.87
CA LYS A 136 9.41 23.57 0.84
C LYS A 136 9.56 22.25 0.10
N ILE A 137 9.50 22.32 -1.23
CA ILE A 137 9.87 21.18 -2.07
C ILE A 137 11.38 21.28 -2.31
N GLY A 138 12.07 20.17 -2.08
CA GLY A 138 13.52 20.13 -2.11
C GLY A 138 14.09 19.97 -3.50
N HIS A 139 14.26 18.71 -3.90
CA HIS A 139 14.83 18.35 -5.19
C HIS A 139 14.27 17.01 -5.68
N ILE A 140 14.47 16.75 -6.96
CA ILE A 140 14.08 15.50 -7.61
C ILE A 140 15.31 14.86 -8.26
N GLU A 141 15.40 13.54 -8.19
CA GLU A 141 16.47 12.77 -8.80
C GLU A 141 15.88 11.65 -9.66
N SER A 142 16.36 11.55 -10.90
CA SER A 142 16.05 10.39 -11.75
C SER A 142 16.95 9.22 -11.35
N LYS A 143 16.36 8.02 -11.24
CA LYS A 143 17.13 6.78 -11.13
C LYS A 143 17.54 6.23 -12.50
N ASP A 144 16.95 6.78 -13.57
CA ASP A 144 17.30 6.45 -14.95
C ASP A 144 18.09 7.60 -15.58
N LYS A 145 19.32 7.31 -16.00
CA LYS A 145 20.24 8.28 -16.63
C LYS A 145 19.70 8.82 -17.96
N LYS A 146 18.74 8.15 -18.59
CA LYS A 146 18.11 8.59 -19.83
C LYS A 146 17.29 9.88 -19.65
N TYR A 147 16.74 10.10 -18.46
CA TYR A 147 15.85 11.23 -18.20
C TYR A 147 16.47 12.23 -17.24
N GLN A 148 16.35 13.49 -17.59
CA GLN A 148 16.59 14.63 -16.72
C GLN A 148 15.25 15.09 -16.16
N LEU A 149 15.24 15.39 -14.86
CA LEU A 149 14.06 15.84 -14.14
C LEU A 149 14.30 17.23 -13.59
N SER A 150 13.29 18.08 -13.67
CA SER A 150 13.30 19.37 -12.99
C SER A 150 11.98 19.60 -12.27
N LEU A 151 12.05 20.38 -11.19
CA LEU A 151 10.89 20.80 -10.43
C LEU A 151 10.60 22.26 -10.72
N LYS A 152 9.35 22.55 -11.03
CA LYS A 152 8.83 23.90 -11.17
C LYS A 152 7.72 24.10 -10.14
N THR A 153 7.98 24.88 -9.10
CA THR A 153 6.93 25.30 -8.17
C THR A 153 5.95 26.21 -8.90
N ILE A 154 4.67 25.85 -8.88
CA ILE A 154 3.60 26.62 -9.51
C ILE A 154 2.99 27.58 -8.49
N GLU A 155 2.70 27.06 -7.30
CA GLU A 155 2.01 27.80 -6.27
C GLU A 155 2.56 27.40 -4.90
N ASN A 156 2.88 28.40 -4.09
CA ASN A 156 3.23 28.21 -2.70
C ASN A 156 2.27 29.04 -1.85
N LYS A 157 1.32 28.35 -1.21
CA LYS A 157 0.36 28.93 -0.29
C LYS A 157 0.74 28.48 1.13
N PRO A 158 0.47 29.28 2.17
CA PRO A 158 0.60 28.79 3.54
C PRO A 158 -0.19 27.47 3.72
N GLY A 159 0.47 26.45 4.27
CA GLY A 159 -0.07 25.09 4.43
C GLY A 159 -0.15 24.23 3.17
N SER A 160 0.26 24.71 1.98
CA SER A 160 0.22 23.88 0.76
C SER A 160 1.22 24.31 -0.32
N THR A 161 1.86 23.34 -0.96
CA THR A 161 2.74 23.61 -2.11
C THR A 161 2.34 22.73 -3.29
N PHE A 162 2.24 23.35 -4.46
CA PHE A 162 1.98 22.72 -5.74
C PHE A 162 3.19 22.89 -6.66
N ALA A 163 3.64 21.79 -7.27
CA ALA A 163 4.73 21.80 -8.23
C ALA A 163 4.45 20.88 -9.41
N GLU A 164 5.14 21.17 -10.52
CA GLU A 164 5.24 20.32 -11.69
C GLU A 164 6.63 19.68 -11.73
N ILE A 165 6.66 18.37 -11.92
CA ILE A 165 7.83 17.60 -12.31
C ILE A 165 7.87 17.61 -13.83
N ILE A 166 8.98 18.03 -14.42
CA ILE A 166 9.16 18.10 -15.87
C ILE A 166 10.17 17.03 -16.31
N PHE A 167 9.83 16.29 -17.36
CA PHE A 167 10.63 15.20 -17.92
C PHE A 167 11.33 15.63 -19.21
N PHE A 168 12.65 15.43 -19.30
CA PHE A 168 13.40 15.63 -20.54
C PHE A 168 14.34 14.45 -20.84
N PRO A 169 14.19 13.76 -21.99
CA PRO A 169 13.11 13.91 -22.97
C PRO A 169 11.74 13.50 -22.40
N PRO A 170 10.60 13.82 -23.06
CA PRO A 170 9.30 13.32 -22.65
C PRO A 170 9.25 11.79 -22.64
N LEU A 171 8.59 11.23 -21.63
CA LEU A 171 8.37 9.79 -21.50
C LEU A 171 7.35 9.33 -22.56
N LYS A 172 7.68 8.33 -23.37
CA LYS A 172 6.79 7.81 -24.41
C LYS A 172 5.87 6.72 -23.85
N SER A 173 4.76 6.47 -24.56
CA SER A 173 3.88 5.33 -24.24
C SER A 173 4.67 4.01 -24.24
N GLY A 174 4.46 3.19 -23.21
CA GLY A 174 5.16 1.93 -22.97
C GLY A 174 6.48 2.07 -22.20
N GLU A 175 6.97 3.29 -21.97
CA GLU A 175 8.18 3.50 -21.19
C GLU A 175 7.88 3.60 -19.69
N THR A 176 8.87 3.27 -18.88
CA THR A 176 8.85 3.45 -17.43
C THR A 176 9.93 4.43 -17.00
N LEU A 177 9.68 5.11 -15.88
CA LEU A 177 10.66 5.99 -15.25
C LEU A 177 10.61 5.79 -13.74
N GLN A 178 11.78 5.75 -13.12
CA GLN A 178 11.94 5.73 -11.67
C GLN A 178 12.58 7.02 -11.20
N TYR A 179 12.02 7.63 -10.16
CA TYR A 179 12.58 8.84 -9.56
C TYR A 179 12.38 8.86 -8.06
N THR A 180 13.19 9.67 -7.38
CA THR A 180 13.01 10.02 -5.98
C THR A 180 12.75 11.52 -5.87
N LEU A 181 11.71 11.88 -5.14
CA LEU A 181 11.37 13.26 -4.84
C LEU A 181 11.53 13.50 -3.34
N TYR A 182 12.36 14.48 -3.01
CA TYR A 182 12.65 14.88 -1.65
C TYR A 182 11.88 16.17 -1.35
N ASP A 183 10.82 16.05 -0.55
CA ASP A 183 10.09 17.19 0.01
C ASP A 183 10.67 17.51 1.39
N PHE A 184 11.07 18.76 1.62
CA PHE A 184 11.90 19.13 2.76
C PHE A 184 11.20 20.05 3.76
N TYR A 185 11.46 19.72 5.02
CA TYR A 185 11.23 20.50 6.24
C TYR A 185 9.77 20.92 6.45
N LEU A 186 8.98 19.94 6.89
CA LEU A 186 7.84 20.27 7.72
C LEU A 186 8.38 20.85 9.03
N GLU A 187 7.83 22.00 9.45
CA GLU A 187 8.36 22.79 10.56
C GLU A 187 8.38 22.04 11.90
N LYS A 188 9.22 22.51 12.83
CA LYS A 188 9.35 21.93 14.18
C LYS A 188 8.00 21.90 14.91
N GLY A 189 7.85 20.90 15.77
CA GLY A 189 6.61 20.68 16.53
C GLY A 189 5.40 20.41 15.65
N LEU A 190 5.58 19.87 14.44
CA LEU A 190 4.46 19.34 13.66
C LEU A 190 3.92 18.06 14.30
N PHE A 191 4.82 17.13 14.63
CA PHE A 191 4.49 15.90 15.33
C PHE A 191 4.80 16.02 16.82
N GLY A 192 3.97 15.41 17.66
CA GLY A 192 4.15 15.38 19.11
C GLY A 192 5.24 14.40 19.53
N ILE A 193 6.37 14.93 19.99
CA ILE A 193 7.50 14.15 20.55
C ILE A 193 7.72 14.56 21.99
N ASP A 194 7.81 13.58 22.88
CA ASP A 194 8.07 13.76 24.32
C ASP A 194 7.12 14.76 25.01
N LEU A 195 5.88 14.88 24.51
CA LEU A 195 4.87 15.77 25.06
C LEU A 195 4.40 15.30 26.45
N ASN A 196 4.22 16.24 27.36
CA ASN A 196 3.59 15.98 28.66
C ASN A 196 2.05 15.97 28.55
N PRO A 197 1.31 15.44 29.55
CA PRO A 197 -0.15 15.36 29.50
C PRO A 197 -0.85 16.72 29.30
N ASP A 198 -0.33 17.80 29.90
CA ASP A 198 -0.88 19.15 29.74
C ASP A 198 -0.72 19.63 28.30
N GLU A 199 0.43 19.40 27.68
CA GLU A 199 0.70 19.72 26.27
C GLU A 199 -0.21 18.93 25.33
N ILE A 200 -0.41 17.63 25.60
CA ILE A 200 -1.35 16.80 24.83
C ILE A 200 -2.77 17.35 24.93
N SER A 201 -3.22 17.76 26.13
CA SER A 201 -4.57 18.30 26.34
C SER A 201 -4.85 19.64 25.65
N ARG A 202 -3.80 20.41 25.33
CA ARG A 202 -3.91 21.69 24.60
C ARG A 202 -4.00 21.51 23.09
N ARG A 203 -3.69 20.32 22.59
CA ARG A 203 -3.80 20.03 21.16
C ARG A 203 -5.27 19.94 20.77
N LYS A 204 -5.55 20.29 19.52
CA LYS A 204 -6.86 20.07 18.93
C LYS A 204 -7.22 18.58 18.92
N ASP A 205 -6.24 17.76 18.53
CA ASP A 205 -6.37 16.31 18.44
C ASP A 205 -5.29 15.65 19.34
N SER A 206 -5.69 14.62 20.07
CA SER A 206 -4.82 13.87 20.99
C SER A 206 -3.85 12.93 20.27
N THR A 207 -4.07 12.71 18.97
CA THR A 207 -3.27 11.86 18.08
C THR A 207 -2.48 12.70 17.08
N ASP A 208 -1.48 12.06 16.48
CA ASP A 208 -0.78 12.51 15.29
C ASP A 208 -1.17 11.62 14.12
N TYR A 209 -1.12 12.15 12.90
CA TYR A 209 -1.32 11.35 11.71
C TYR A 209 -0.44 11.80 10.55
N PHE A 210 -0.21 10.88 9.61
CA PHE A 210 0.35 11.20 8.31
C PHE A 210 -0.34 10.36 7.25
N GLY A 211 -0.64 10.96 6.11
CA GLY A 211 -1.35 10.28 5.05
C GLY A 211 -1.02 10.83 3.68
N TRP A 212 -1.42 10.05 2.67
CA TRP A 212 -1.16 10.39 1.28
C TRP A 212 -2.39 10.16 0.40
N HIS A 213 -2.66 11.14 -0.47
CA HIS A 213 -3.74 11.06 -1.45
C HIS A 213 -3.27 10.29 -2.69
N ILE A 214 -4.03 9.24 -3.05
CA ILE A 214 -3.82 8.48 -4.28
C ILE A 214 -4.60 9.18 -5.40
N ASN A 215 -3.91 10.03 -6.15
CA ASN A 215 -4.52 10.82 -7.23
C ASN A 215 -4.43 10.16 -8.61
N ARG A 216 -3.76 9.01 -8.72
CA ARG A 216 -3.56 8.27 -9.98
C ARG A 216 -3.67 6.77 -9.75
N PRO A 217 -4.02 6.00 -10.79
CA PRO A 217 -4.04 4.54 -10.73
C PRO A 217 -2.68 4.01 -10.26
N THR A 218 -2.69 3.21 -9.19
CA THR A 218 -1.48 2.75 -8.51
C THR A 218 -1.57 1.25 -8.30
N ARG A 219 -0.52 0.51 -8.65
CA ARG A 219 -0.46 -0.94 -8.46
C ARG A 219 -0.02 -1.29 -7.04
N LYS A 220 1.01 -0.60 -6.52
CA LYS A 220 1.49 -0.76 -5.14
C LYS A 220 1.74 0.57 -4.47
N PHE A 221 1.11 0.78 -3.32
CA PHE A 221 1.35 1.93 -2.45
C PHE A 221 1.94 1.50 -1.12
N THR A 222 2.94 2.23 -0.65
CA THR A 222 3.59 1.99 0.64
C THR A 222 3.77 3.30 1.38
N LEU A 223 3.23 3.39 2.59
CA LEU A 223 3.38 4.52 3.50
C LEU A 223 4.23 4.11 4.68
N GLN A 224 5.33 4.82 4.92
CA GLN A 224 6.27 4.53 6.00
C GLN A 224 6.46 5.75 6.90
N ILE A 225 6.33 5.55 8.20
CA ILE A 225 6.63 6.57 9.22
C ILE A 225 7.84 6.14 10.01
N TYR A 226 8.94 6.86 9.88
CA TYR A 226 10.17 6.65 10.64
C TYR A 226 10.14 7.55 11.87
N PHE A 227 10.03 6.93 13.04
CA PHE A 227 10.05 7.64 14.32
C PHE A 227 11.50 8.05 14.69
N PRO A 228 11.65 9.05 15.58
CA PRO A 228 12.97 9.39 16.10
C PRO A 228 13.63 8.19 16.80
N PRO A 229 14.97 8.17 16.92
CA PRO A 229 15.67 7.08 17.58
C PRO A 229 15.13 6.79 18.98
N GLU A 230 15.01 5.50 19.31
CA GLU A 230 14.52 5.01 20.62
C GLU A 230 13.06 5.39 20.94
N ARG A 231 12.28 5.92 19.98
CA ARG A 231 10.84 6.17 20.14
C ARG A 231 10.03 5.08 19.45
N ILE A 232 9.07 4.51 20.19
CA ILE A 232 8.21 3.43 19.70
C ILE A 232 6.75 3.88 19.82
N PRO A 233 5.98 3.94 18.72
CA PRO A 233 4.55 4.19 18.81
C PRO A 233 3.87 3.02 19.52
N GLN A 234 3.16 3.30 20.62
CA GLN A 234 2.48 2.28 21.42
C GLN A 234 1.12 1.89 20.84
N GLN A 235 0.41 2.87 20.28
CA GLN A 235 -0.90 2.69 19.66
C GLN A 235 -0.89 3.36 18.30
N PHE A 236 -1.36 2.65 17.30
CA PHE A 236 -1.49 3.14 15.93
C PHE A 236 -2.60 2.41 15.19
N HIS A 237 -3.21 3.10 14.23
CA HIS A 237 -4.29 2.55 13.40
C HIS A 237 -4.21 3.09 11.97
N PRO A 238 -4.45 2.24 10.95
CA PRO A 238 -4.56 2.71 9.57
C PRO A 238 -5.97 3.26 9.33
N TYR A 239 -6.08 4.42 8.68
CA TYR A 239 -7.36 4.98 8.26
C TYR A 239 -7.38 5.25 6.77
N VAL A 240 -8.58 5.29 6.22
CA VAL A 240 -8.82 5.78 4.86
C VAL A 240 -9.95 6.80 4.88
N ARG A 241 -9.79 7.89 4.12
CA ARG A 241 -10.77 8.97 3.99
C ARG A 241 -10.93 9.36 2.53
N TYR A 242 -12.11 9.83 2.15
CA TYR A 242 -12.26 10.45 0.82
C TYR A 242 -11.49 11.77 0.76
N ALA A 243 -10.90 12.10 -0.39
CA ALA A 243 -10.38 13.45 -0.60
C ALA A 243 -11.53 14.42 -0.94
N LYS A 244 -11.69 15.49 -0.15
CA LYS A 244 -12.50 16.67 -0.49
C LYS A 244 -11.82 17.45 -1.63
N ALA A 245 -12.56 18.34 -2.30
CA ALA A 245 -11.96 19.31 -3.21
C ALA A 245 -10.84 20.07 -2.47
N ALA A 246 -9.64 20.15 -3.08
CA ALA A 246 -8.38 20.60 -2.48
C ALA A 246 -7.60 19.60 -1.59
N GLY A 247 -7.93 18.31 -1.60
CA GLY A 247 -7.09 17.24 -1.03
C GLY A 247 -7.15 17.08 0.49
N ASN A 248 -8.15 17.68 1.16
CA ASN A 248 -8.41 17.45 2.58
C ASN A 248 -9.15 16.13 2.82
N PRO A 249 -8.93 15.44 3.94
CA PRO A 249 -9.76 14.30 4.31
C PRO A 249 -11.21 14.73 4.54
N SER A 250 -12.14 13.94 4.00
CA SER A 250 -13.56 14.00 4.30
C SER A 250 -13.85 13.30 5.61
N ASP A 251 -14.93 13.70 6.28
CA ASP A 251 -15.45 13.01 7.47
C ASP A 251 -16.17 11.70 7.07
N GLN A 252 -16.45 11.54 5.77
CA GLN A 252 -16.98 10.30 5.22
C GLN A 252 -15.92 9.21 5.17
N ILE A 253 -16.27 8.04 5.69
CA ILE A 253 -15.41 6.87 5.78
C ILE A 253 -15.81 5.87 4.68
N PRO A 254 -14.91 5.49 3.75
CA PRO A 254 -15.14 4.42 2.80
C PRO A 254 -15.00 3.06 3.51
N SER A 255 -16.06 2.65 4.20
CA SER A 255 -16.06 1.50 5.12
C SER A 255 -15.65 0.18 4.47
N GLU A 256 -15.89 -0.02 3.19
CA GLU A 256 -15.43 -1.21 2.46
C GLU A 256 -13.92 -1.22 2.25
N GLU A 257 -13.32 -0.06 1.98
CA GLU A 257 -11.89 0.05 1.74
C GLU A 257 -11.11 -0.02 3.06
N GLU A 258 -11.65 0.58 4.12
CA GLU A 258 -11.05 0.51 5.46
C GLU A 258 -10.93 -0.93 5.97
N LYS A 259 -11.95 -1.75 5.71
CA LYS A 259 -11.94 -3.19 6.04
C LYS A 259 -10.88 -4.00 5.29
N LYS A 260 -10.40 -3.52 4.15
CA LYS A 260 -9.34 -4.18 3.37
C LYS A 260 -7.94 -3.81 3.85
N LEU A 261 -7.81 -2.76 4.67
CA LEU A 261 -6.52 -2.33 5.19
C LEU A 261 -5.94 -3.43 6.08
N LYS A 262 -4.77 -3.93 5.69
CA LYS A 262 -4.00 -4.84 6.51
C LYS A 262 -3.47 -4.09 7.73
N THR A 263 -3.31 -4.80 8.84
CA THR A 263 -2.66 -4.25 10.03
C THR A 263 -1.26 -3.71 9.65
N PRO A 264 -0.94 -2.46 10.01
CA PRO A 264 0.38 -1.91 9.76
C PRO A 264 1.45 -2.72 10.46
N THR A 265 2.62 -2.80 9.84
CA THR A 265 3.76 -3.52 10.41
C THR A 265 4.70 -2.54 11.09
N LEU A 266 5.07 -2.83 12.34
CA LEU A 266 6.09 -2.09 13.07
C LEU A 266 7.39 -2.88 13.03
N SER A 267 8.44 -2.29 12.47
CA SER A 267 9.76 -2.92 12.35
C SER A 267 10.86 -1.97 12.79
N ARG A 268 12.06 -2.49 13.05
CA ARG A 268 13.24 -1.69 13.37
C ARG A 268 14.16 -1.64 12.15
N VAL A 269 14.53 -0.43 11.73
CA VAL A 269 15.46 -0.18 10.62
C VAL A 269 16.57 0.72 11.16
N GLY A 270 17.75 0.13 11.38
CA GLY A 270 18.85 0.81 12.07
C GLY A 270 18.49 1.18 13.52
N ASP A 271 18.60 2.45 13.85
CA ASP A 271 18.29 3.03 15.16
C ASP A 271 16.83 3.51 15.30
N ARG A 272 16.04 3.44 14.21
CA ARG A 272 14.66 3.93 14.16
C ARG A 272 13.64 2.80 14.11
N TYR A 273 12.46 3.08 14.63
CA TYR A 273 11.26 2.27 14.41
C TYR A 273 10.49 2.81 13.20
N VAL A 274 9.97 1.89 12.39
CA VAL A 274 9.27 2.21 11.14
C VAL A 274 7.90 1.54 11.15
N LEU A 275 6.86 2.37 11.10
CA LEU A 275 5.49 1.93 10.92
C LEU A 275 5.15 1.93 9.44
N THR A 276 4.77 0.76 8.90
CA THR A 276 4.57 0.58 7.46
C THR A 276 3.15 0.10 7.14
N LEU A 277 2.47 0.82 6.26
CA LEU A 277 1.20 0.42 5.63
C LEU A 277 1.47 0.10 4.16
N GLN A 278 1.07 -1.10 3.73
CA GLN A 278 1.19 -1.55 2.34
C GLN A 278 -0.18 -1.87 1.77
N ILE A 279 -0.47 -1.30 0.60
CA ILE A 279 -1.76 -1.44 -0.06
C ILE A 279 -1.51 -1.80 -1.53
N ASP A 280 -2.07 -2.94 -1.93
CA ASP A 280 -2.10 -3.37 -3.32
C ASP A 280 -3.34 -2.79 -4.00
N TYR A 281 -3.16 -2.16 -5.16
CA TYR A 281 -4.22 -1.53 -5.95
C TYR A 281 -5.11 -0.54 -5.17
N PRO A 282 -4.53 0.47 -4.49
CA PRO A 282 -5.34 1.46 -3.78
C PRO A 282 -6.28 2.21 -4.74
N LEU A 283 -7.48 2.52 -4.24
CA LEU A 283 -8.47 3.29 -4.98
C LEU A 283 -8.00 4.75 -5.15
N SER A 284 -8.10 5.24 -6.38
CA SER A 284 -7.85 6.65 -6.68
C SER A 284 -8.94 7.54 -6.07
N GLY A 285 -8.56 8.71 -5.56
CA GLY A 285 -9.45 9.66 -4.88
C GLY A 285 -9.51 9.48 -3.35
N LEU A 286 -8.77 8.53 -2.79
CA LEU A 286 -8.72 8.27 -1.34
C LEU A 286 -7.39 8.71 -0.72
N ILE A 287 -7.45 9.12 0.54
CA ILE A 287 -6.31 9.42 1.39
C ILE A 287 -6.12 8.25 2.35
N TYR A 288 -4.97 7.59 2.25
CA TYR A 288 -4.58 6.52 3.16
C TYR A 288 -3.66 7.08 4.23
N MET A 289 -3.95 6.80 5.48
CA MET A 289 -3.38 7.48 6.64
C MET A 289 -2.91 6.45 7.68
N LEU A 290 -1.87 6.81 8.41
CA LEU A 290 -1.48 6.18 9.66
C LEU A 290 -1.69 7.21 10.77
N GLU A 291 -2.42 6.83 11.81
CA GLU A 291 -2.60 7.63 13.02
C GLU A 291 -1.90 6.93 14.20
N TRP A 292 -1.32 7.70 15.11
CA TRP A 292 -0.66 7.21 16.32
C TRP A 292 -0.78 8.19 17.48
N ASN A 293 -0.56 7.72 18.70
CA ASN A 293 -0.42 8.61 19.86
C ASN A 293 0.99 9.24 19.86
N PRO A 294 1.14 10.53 20.23
CA PRO A 294 2.43 11.19 20.39
C PRO A 294 3.44 10.30 21.13
N VAL A 295 4.66 10.22 20.60
CA VAL A 295 5.67 9.27 21.10
C VAL A 295 6.55 9.90 22.17
N SER A 296 6.82 9.16 23.24
CA SER A 296 7.70 9.58 24.34
C SER A 296 8.87 8.62 24.53
N LYS A 297 9.94 9.07 25.20
CA LYS A 297 11.01 8.18 25.69
C LYS A 297 10.37 7.07 26.50
N LYS A 298 10.75 5.83 26.17
CA LYS A 298 10.46 4.71 27.05
C LYS A 298 11.27 4.92 28.33
N ILE A 299 10.60 5.28 29.42
CA ILE A 299 11.19 5.35 30.77
C ILE A 299 11.52 3.93 31.20
#